data_AF-A0A1Z9ARA1-F1
#
_entry.id   AF-A0A1Z9ARA1-F1
#
_cell.length_a   1.000
_cell.length_b   1.000
_cell.length_c   1.000
_cell.angle_alpha   90.00
_cell.angle_beta   90.00
_cell.angle_gamma   90.00
#
_symmetry.space_group_name_H-M   'P 1'
#
loop_
_entity.id
_entity.type
_entity.pdbx_description
1 polymer ?
#
loop_
_entity_poly.entity_id
_entity_poly.type
_entity_poly.pdbx_seq_one_letter_code
_entity_poly.pdbx_strand_id
1 'polypeptide(L)'
;MLEQVKSQDYDRLYDLVVNQGFRVPCCLDFSFFGTDSKQTDFASVRFDGEAIIVGVRGMSYFTCSPRSASENFRTIKDMFVHDCKRENLAWFDTFSPLPSKDAE
;
A
#
# COMPACT_ATOMS: atom_id res chain seq x y z
N MET A 1 -15.67 -3.49 -19.75
CA MET A 1 -15.33 -3.70 -18.34
C MET A 1 -14.01 -2.97 -18.12
N LEU A 2 -13.98 -1.90 -17.32
CA LEU A 2 -12.73 -1.21 -17.00
C LEU A 2 -11.96 -2.11 -16.04
N GLU A 3 -10.86 -2.71 -16.50
CA GLU A 3 -10.00 -3.51 -15.63
C GLU A 3 -9.14 -2.54 -14.80
N GLN A 4 -9.31 -2.56 -13.48
CA GLN A 4 -8.49 -1.73 -12.61
C GLN A 4 -7.07 -2.30 -12.59
N VAL A 5 -6.12 -1.54 -13.12
CA VAL A 5 -4.70 -1.92 -13.13
C VAL A 5 -4.20 -1.94 -11.68
N LYS A 6 -3.66 -3.08 -11.26
CA LYS A 6 -2.99 -3.25 -9.97
C LYS A 6 -1.48 -3.16 -10.16
N SER A 7 -0.79 -2.53 -9.22
CA SER A 7 0.67 -2.42 -9.21
C SER A 7 1.24 -2.83 -7.85
N GLN A 8 2.48 -3.31 -7.87
CA GLN A 8 3.32 -3.57 -6.70
C GLN A 8 4.60 -2.70 -6.72
N ASP A 9 4.61 -1.64 -7.54
CA ASP A 9 5.66 -0.63 -7.50
C ASP A 9 5.52 0.20 -6.21
N TYR A 10 6.23 -0.23 -5.17
CA TYR A 10 6.16 0.37 -3.84
C TYR A 10 6.93 1.68 -3.72
N ASP A 11 7.91 1.90 -4.59
CA ASP A 11 8.63 3.18 -4.66
C ASP A 11 7.67 4.27 -5.16
N ARG A 12 6.95 3.99 -6.25
CA ARG A 12 5.93 4.90 -6.77
C ARG A 12 4.77 5.09 -5.78
N LEU A 13 4.33 4.02 -5.12
CA LEU A 13 3.29 4.13 -4.08
C LEU A 13 3.74 5.04 -2.92
N TYR A 14 4.98 4.89 -2.46
CA TYR A 14 5.55 5.74 -1.42
C TYR A 14 5.54 7.21 -1.86
N ASP A 15 5.98 7.50 -3.09
CA ASP A 15 6.00 8.88 -3.61
C ASP A 15 4.59 9.46 -3.72
N LEU A 16 3.60 8.69 -4.19
CA LEU A 16 2.20 9.12 -4.26
C LEU A 16 1.65 9.49 -2.87
N VAL A 17 1.97 8.69 -1.87
CA VAL A 17 1.38 8.84 -0.53
C VAL A 17 2.11 9.90 0.30
N VAL A 18 3.44 9.86 0.32
CA VAL A 18 4.26 10.73 1.19
C VAL A 18 4.58 12.07 0.53
N ASN A 19 5.01 12.05 -0.73
CA ASN A 19 5.46 13.26 -1.41
C ASN A 19 4.29 14.03 -2.05
N GLN A 20 3.25 13.31 -2.49
CA GLN A 20 2.09 13.91 -3.16
C GLN A 20 0.83 13.95 -2.29
N GLY A 21 0.84 13.31 -1.11
CA GLY A 21 -0.26 13.36 -0.14
C GLY A 21 -1.51 12.60 -0.56
N PHE A 22 -1.40 11.68 -1.53
CA PHE A 22 -2.57 10.92 -1.98
C PHE A 22 -2.98 9.83 -1.00
N ARG A 23 -4.28 9.56 -0.99
CA ARG A 23 -4.85 8.36 -0.39
C ARG A 23 -5.07 7.33 -1.49
N VAL A 24 -4.31 6.24 -1.48
CA VAL A 24 -4.29 5.26 -2.56
C VAL A 24 -5.04 3.99 -2.15
N PRO A 25 -6.08 3.57 -2.88
CA PRO A 25 -6.75 2.30 -2.59
C PRO A 25 -5.83 1.11 -2.90
N CYS A 26 -5.94 0.05 -2.12
CA CYS A 26 -5.13 -1.17 -2.27
C CYS A 26 -5.90 -2.42 -1.85
N CYS A 27 -5.36 -3.59 -2.20
CA CYS A 27 -5.69 -4.86 -1.59
C CYS A 27 -4.44 -5.48 -0.99
N LEU A 28 -4.59 -6.20 0.11
CA LEU A 28 -3.50 -6.89 0.79
C LEU A 28 -4.00 -8.19 1.39
N ASP A 29 -3.08 -9.13 1.57
CA ASP A 29 -3.30 -10.34 2.34
C ASP A 29 -3.03 -10.04 3.81
N PHE A 30 -3.85 -10.57 4.71
CA PHE A 30 -3.65 -10.46 6.15
C PHE A 30 -4.10 -11.75 6.85
N SER A 31 -3.58 -12.00 8.04
CA SER A 31 -3.97 -13.13 8.89
C SER A 31 -4.40 -12.63 10.26
N PHE A 32 -5.51 -13.13 10.78
CA PHE A 32 -5.85 -12.91 12.18
C PHE A 32 -4.91 -13.72 13.07
N PHE A 33 -4.63 -13.20 14.26
CA PHE A 33 -3.79 -13.89 15.23
C PHE A 33 -4.39 -15.27 15.55
N GLY A 34 -3.61 -16.33 15.31
CA GLY A 34 -4.04 -17.71 15.54
C GLY A 34 -4.72 -18.41 14.36
N THR A 35 -4.71 -17.83 13.15
CA THR A 35 -5.18 -18.51 11.92
C THR A 35 -4.08 -18.61 10.87
N ASP A 36 -3.84 -19.80 10.33
CA ASP A 36 -2.89 -20.02 9.21
C ASP A 36 -3.46 -19.57 7.85
N SER A 37 -4.75 -19.27 7.77
CA SER A 37 -5.39 -18.81 6.53
C SER A 37 -5.19 -17.31 6.32
N LYS A 38 -4.48 -16.94 5.25
CA LYS A 38 -4.45 -15.57 4.73
C LYS A 38 -5.80 -15.22 4.10
N GLN A 39 -6.33 -14.05 4.41
CA GLN A 39 -7.50 -13.46 3.77
C GLN A 39 -7.07 -12.21 3.02
N THR A 40 -7.70 -11.93 1.89
CA THR A 40 -7.45 -10.68 1.14
C THR A 40 -8.53 -9.66 1.51
N ASP A 41 -8.12 -8.43 1.82
CA ASP A 41 -9.04 -7.31 2.07
C ASP A 41 -8.70 -6.09 1.20
N PHE A 42 -9.64 -5.15 1.13
CA PHE A 42 -9.49 -3.86 0.47
C PHE A 42 -9.30 -2.74 1.49
N ALA A 43 -8.22 -1.99 1.32
CA ALA A 43 -7.82 -0.94 2.24
C ALA A 43 -7.38 0.32 1.49
N SER A 44 -6.88 1.30 2.24
CA SER A 44 -6.20 2.46 1.67
C SER A 44 -4.88 2.69 2.35
N VAL A 45 -3.88 3.08 1.55
CA VAL A 45 -2.60 3.62 2.00
C VAL A 45 -2.72 5.13 2.08
N ARG A 46 -2.28 5.72 3.19
CA ARG A 46 -2.29 7.18 3.40
C ARG A 46 -1.12 7.60 4.29
N PHE A 47 -0.76 8.88 4.20
CA PHE A 47 0.19 9.53 5.10
C PHE A 47 -0.57 10.56 5.94
N ASP A 48 -0.32 10.61 7.25
CA ASP A 48 -0.97 11.57 8.16
C ASP A 48 -0.07 12.75 8.58
N GLY A 49 1.16 12.79 8.06
CA GLY A 49 2.18 13.77 8.42
C GLY A 49 3.31 13.19 9.28
N GLU A 50 3.08 12.09 9.99
CA GLU A 50 4.09 11.41 10.81
C GLU A 50 4.31 9.95 10.35
N ALA A 51 3.26 9.26 9.92
CA ALA A 51 3.29 7.84 9.60
C ALA A 51 2.53 7.49 8.32
N ILE A 52 2.98 6.43 7.64
CA ILE A 52 2.22 5.77 6.58
C ILE A 52 1.32 4.73 7.23
N ILE A 53 0.03 4.77 6.92
CA ILE A 53 -0.99 3.91 7.49
C ILE A 53 -1.65 3.10 6.36
N VAL A 54 -1.67 1.79 6.50
CA VAL A 54 -2.45 0.89 5.64
C VAL A 54 -3.62 0.35 6.45
N GLY A 55 -4.83 0.76 6.08
CA GLY A 55 -6.01 0.46 6.89
C GLY A 55 -7.34 0.81 6.26
N VAL A 56 -8.40 0.37 6.94
CA VAL A 56 -9.80 0.57 6.56
C VAL A 56 -10.65 0.86 7.79
N ARG A 57 -11.57 1.83 7.71
CA ARG A 57 -12.60 2.11 8.73
C ARG A 57 -12.09 2.17 10.19
N GLY A 58 -10.92 2.75 10.43
CA GLY A 58 -10.34 2.90 11.77
C GLY A 58 -9.53 1.70 12.25
N MET A 59 -9.47 0.61 11.49
CA MET A 59 -8.52 -0.48 11.67
C MET A 59 -7.24 -0.18 10.86
N SER A 60 -6.08 -0.45 11.47
CA SER A 60 -4.78 -0.46 10.78
C SER A 60 -4.29 -1.90 10.67
N TYR A 61 -3.88 -2.31 9.45
CA TYR A 61 -3.18 -3.59 9.26
C TYR A 61 -1.71 -3.43 9.64
N PHE A 62 -1.09 -2.32 9.21
CA PHE A 62 0.23 -1.91 9.65
C PHE A 62 0.43 -0.40 9.52
N THR A 63 1.33 0.11 10.36
CA THR A 63 1.68 1.53 10.42
C THR A 63 3.20 1.65 10.38
N CYS A 64 3.71 2.44 9.44
CA CYS A 64 5.12 2.72 9.27
C CYS A 64 5.42 4.14 9.76
N SER A 65 5.99 4.27 10.95
CA SER A 65 6.37 5.56 11.55
C SER A 65 7.86 5.62 11.88
N PRO A 66 8.47 6.81 12.00
CA PRO A 66 9.88 6.92 12.41
C PRO A 66 10.14 6.30 13.79
N ARG A 67 9.13 6.27 14.68
CA ARG A 67 9.23 5.64 16.00
C ARG A 67 9.22 4.11 15.93
N SER A 68 8.63 3.56 14.88
CA SER A 68 8.52 2.12 14.64
C SER A 68 9.71 1.57 13.84
N ALA A 69 10.53 2.44 13.24
CA ALA A 69 11.77 2.06 12.60
C ALA A 69 12.77 1.56 13.66
N SER A 70 12.72 0.26 13.93
CA SER A 70 13.74 -0.44 14.73
C SER A 70 15.11 -0.37 14.05
N GLU A 71 16.18 -0.79 14.74
CA GLU A 71 17.55 -0.91 14.19
C GLU A 71 17.62 -1.70 12.86
N ASN A 72 16.59 -2.49 12.54
CA ASN A 72 16.50 -3.29 11.32
C ASN A 72 16.13 -2.50 10.05
N PHE A 73 15.61 -1.26 10.17
CA PHE A 73 15.21 -0.45 9.02
C PHE A 73 15.88 0.92 9.05
N ARG A 74 16.61 1.24 7.97
CA ARG A 74 17.34 2.52 7.86
C ARG A 74 16.39 3.70 7.62
N THR A 75 15.27 3.47 6.95
CA THR A 75 14.28 4.50 6.62
C THR A 75 12.84 4.00 6.80
N ILE A 76 11.90 4.93 6.95
CA ILE A 76 10.45 4.63 6.92
C ILE A 76 10.06 3.97 5.59
N LYS A 77 10.71 4.37 4.50
CA LYS A 77 10.49 3.81 3.17
C LYS A 77 10.86 2.32 3.13
N ASP A 78 12.01 1.94 3.70
CA ASP A 78 12.44 0.54 3.74
C ASP A 78 11.45 -0.32 4.53
N MET A 79 11.00 0.17 5.69
CA MET A 79 9.99 -0.50 6.51
C MET A 79 8.66 -0.63 5.76
N PHE A 80 8.22 0.42 5.07
CA PHE A 80 7.00 0.41 4.27
C PHE A 80 7.06 -0.59 3.12
N VAL A 81 8.15 -0.61 2.36
CA VAL A 81 8.37 -1.56 1.26
C VAL A 81 8.42 -2.98 1.78
N HIS A 82 9.09 -3.21 2.91
CA HIS A 82 9.15 -4.52 3.56
C HIS A 82 7.75 -5.03 3.95
N ASP A 83 6.96 -4.21 4.65
CA ASP A 83 5.63 -4.61 5.10
C ASP A 83 4.66 -4.80 3.93
N CYS A 84 4.73 -3.95 2.89
CA CYS A 84 3.96 -4.16 1.67
C CYS A 84 4.25 -5.52 1.01
N LYS A 85 5.53 -5.94 0.96
CA LYS A 85 5.92 -7.25 0.44
C LYS A 85 5.40 -8.39 1.32
N ARG A 86 5.49 -8.24 2.65
CA ARG A 86 5.03 -9.27 3.61
C ARG A 86 3.54 -9.56 3.44
N GLU A 87 2.75 -8.50 3.28
CA GLU A 87 1.29 -8.59 3.12
C GLU A 87 0.84 -8.72 1.66
N ASN A 88 1.76 -8.96 0.70
CA ASN A 88 1.44 -9.07 -0.73
C ASN A 88 0.55 -7.91 -1.24
N LEU A 89 0.83 -6.70 -0.77
CA LEU A 89 0.01 -5.53 -1.06
C LEU A 89 0.10 -5.19 -2.55
N ALA A 90 -1.05 -4.95 -3.18
CA ALA A 90 -1.17 -4.39 -4.51
C ALA A 90 -2.07 -3.15 -4.47
N TRP A 91 -1.65 -2.07 -5.10
CA TRP A 91 -2.39 -0.80 -5.12
C TRP A 91 -3.02 -0.57 -6.50
N PHE A 92 -4.16 0.12 -6.53
CA PHE A 92 -4.84 0.38 -7.80
C PHE A 92 -4.26 1.64 -8.45
N ASP A 93 -3.59 1.45 -9.58
CA ASP A 93 -3.10 2.53 -10.42
C ASP A 93 -4.25 3.05 -11.30
N THR A 94 -5.24 3.66 -10.65
CA THR A 94 -6.37 4.31 -11.33
C THR A 94 -5.96 5.52 -12.19
N PHE A 95 -4.67 5.86 -12.22
CA PHE A 95 -4.10 6.94 -13.01
C PHE A 95 -3.42 6.46 -14.30
N SER A 96 -3.37 5.15 -14.57
CA SER A 96 -2.93 4.66 -15.87
C SER A 96 -4.05 4.88 -16.89
N PRO A 97 -3.91 5.80 -17.88
CA PRO A 97 -4.80 5.80 -19.02
C PRO A 97 -4.69 4.42 -19.67
N LEU A 98 -5.81 3.72 -19.82
CA LEU A 98 -5.85 2.54 -20.68
C LEU A 98 -5.22 2.94 -22.02
N PRO A 99 -4.36 2.10 -22.64
CA PRO A 99 -3.95 2.35 -24.01
C PRO A 99 -5.24 2.47 -24.83
N SER A 100 -5.49 3.67 -25.37
CA SER A 100 -6.64 3.93 -26.22
C SER A 100 -6.58 2.94 -27.36
N LYS A 101 -7.64 2.14 -27.54
CA LYS A 101 -7.77 1.16 -28.63
C LYS A 101 -7.85 1.78 -30.03
N ASP A 102 -7.54 3.06 -30.17
CA ASP A 102 -7.59 3.83 -31.41
C ASP A 102 -6.19 4.33 -31.83
N ALA A 103 -5.14 3.58 -31.47
CA ALA A 103 -3.81 3.74 -32.03
C ALA A 103 -3.51 2.61 -33.03
N GLU A 104 -4.37 2.45 -34.04
CA GLU A 104 -4.04 1.90 -35.37
C GLU A 104 -5.15 2.22 -36.38
#